data_AF-A0A1Q8JUH7-F1
#
_entry.id   AF-A0A1Q8JUH7-F1
#
_cell.length_a   1.000
_cell.length_b   1.000
_cell.length_c   1.000
_cell.angle_alpha   90.00
_cell.angle_beta   90.00
_cell.angle_gamma   90.00
#
_symmetry.space_group_name_H-M   'P 1'
#
loop_
_entity.id
_entity.type
_entity.pdbx_description
1 polymer ?
#
loop_
_entity_poly.entity_id
_entity_poly.type
_entity_poly.pdbx_seq_one_letter_code
_entity_poly.pdbx_strand_id
1 'polypeptide(L)'
;MIYGGPRPEWRTTEVTYVIAEPCVDLLDKACIEECPVDCIYEGGRMLYIHPDECVDCGACEPVCPVEAIYYEDDVPDQWAAYTKANVDFFDELGSPGGASKVGKVDMDVEPAKSLPPQEHDE
;
A
#
# COMPACT_ATOMS: atom_id res chain seq x y z
N MET A 1 -5.19 8.40 -25.59
CA MET A 1 -4.58 9.14 -24.45
C MET A 1 -5.67 9.30 -23.38
N ILE A 2 -6.10 8.20 -22.76
CA ILE A 2 -7.38 8.07 -22.03
C ILE A 2 -7.19 7.71 -20.54
N TYR A 3 -6.07 8.08 -19.92
CA TYR A 3 -5.88 7.86 -18.48
C TYR A 3 -5.53 9.21 -17.83
N GLY A 4 -6.45 9.74 -17.04
CA GLY A 4 -6.39 11.08 -16.45
C GLY A 4 -7.76 11.76 -16.21
N GLY A 5 -8.84 10.99 -16.07
CA GLY A 5 -10.11 11.53 -15.57
C GLY A 5 -10.04 11.78 -14.06
N PRO A 6 -10.71 12.81 -13.52
CA PRO A 6 -10.72 13.06 -12.08
C PRO A 6 -11.35 11.88 -11.32
N ARG A 7 -10.75 11.51 -10.18
CA ARG A 7 -11.27 10.48 -9.28
C ARG A 7 -12.74 10.78 -8.93
N PRO A 8 -13.64 9.78 -8.89
CA PRO A 8 -15.03 10.02 -8.51
C PRO A 8 -15.11 10.68 -7.13
N GLU A 9 -16.05 11.61 -6.94
CA GLU A 9 -16.22 12.38 -5.69
C GLU A 9 -16.42 11.51 -4.44
N TRP A 10 -16.80 10.25 -4.59
CA TRP A 10 -17.02 9.29 -3.51
C TRP A 10 -15.78 8.49 -3.11
N ARG A 11 -14.67 8.59 -3.85
CA ARG A 11 -13.48 7.77 -3.63
C ARG A 11 -12.56 8.48 -2.63
N THR A 12 -12.32 7.85 -1.48
CA THR A 12 -11.49 8.44 -0.42
C THR A 12 -10.08 8.74 -0.91
N THR A 13 -9.49 9.82 -0.42
CA THR A 13 -8.08 10.15 -0.62
C THR A 13 -7.22 9.80 0.59
N GLU A 14 -7.85 9.31 1.64
CA GLU A 14 -7.26 9.00 2.93
C GLU A 14 -7.27 7.48 3.13
N VAL A 15 -6.21 6.96 3.72
CA VAL A 15 -5.97 5.55 3.97
C VAL A 15 -5.53 5.46 5.42
N THR A 16 -6.18 4.62 6.23
CA THR A 16 -5.92 4.64 7.66
C THR A 16 -4.55 4.10 8.06
N TYR A 17 -4.03 3.13 7.30
CA TYR A 17 -2.70 2.58 7.47
C TYR A 17 -1.93 2.64 6.16
N VAL A 18 -0.71 3.14 6.21
CA VAL A 18 0.15 3.40 5.04
C VAL A 18 1.35 2.48 5.09
N ILE A 19 1.62 1.78 3.98
CA ILE A 19 2.91 1.11 3.77
C ILE A 19 3.87 2.08 3.08
N ALA A 20 5.02 2.33 3.69
CA ALA A 20 6.02 3.30 3.28
C ALA A 20 7.25 2.65 2.59
N GLU A 21 8.27 3.48 2.32
CA GLU A 21 9.49 3.14 1.59
C GLU A 21 10.23 1.88 2.07
N PRO A 22 10.34 1.56 3.38
CA PRO A 22 11.06 0.38 3.83
C PRO A 22 10.49 -0.95 3.30
N CYS A 23 9.27 -0.98 2.75
CA CYS A 23 8.71 -2.17 2.12
C CYS A 23 9.25 -2.44 0.70
N VAL A 24 9.76 -1.40 0.02
CA VAL A 24 10.20 -1.45 -1.38
C VAL A 24 11.34 -2.44 -1.54
N ASP A 25 11.19 -3.40 -2.47
CA ASP A 25 12.07 -4.54 -2.75
C ASP A 25 12.26 -5.57 -1.64
N LEU A 26 11.60 -5.40 -0.48
CA LEU A 26 11.61 -6.40 0.59
C LEU A 26 10.46 -7.39 0.46
N LEU A 27 9.21 -6.90 0.36
CA LEU A 27 8.00 -7.73 0.21
C LEU A 27 7.96 -8.92 1.19
N ASP A 28 8.20 -8.68 2.49
CA ASP A 28 8.22 -9.73 3.53
C ASP A 28 6.87 -10.46 3.71
N LYS A 29 5.75 -9.73 3.52
CA LYS A 29 4.36 -10.24 3.54
C LYS A 29 3.82 -10.74 4.88
N ALA A 30 4.53 -10.65 6.01
CA ALA A 30 3.96 -10.99 7.32
C ALA A 30 2.64 -10.24 7.62
N CYS A 31 2.53 -8.98 7.19
CA CYS A 31 1.34 -8.18 7.35
C CYS A 31 0.08 -8.72 6.64
N ILE A 32 0.22 -9.49 5.54
CA ILE A 32 -0.92 -10.05 4.80
C ILE A 32 -1.65 -11.08 5.65
N GLU A 33 -0.90 -11.94 6.35
CA GLU A 33 -1.46 -13.02 7.18
C GLU A 33 -2.26 -12.49 8.38
N GLU A 34 -1.93 -11.29 8.86
CA GLU A 34 -2.57 -10.66 10.01
C GLU A 34 -3.76 -9.76 9.63
N CYS A 35 -3.95 -9.45 8.34
CA CYS A 35 -5.03 -8.57 7.91
C CYS A 35 -6.39 -9.33 7.89
N PRO A 36 -7.35 -9.01 8.79
CA PRO A 36 -8.59 -9.77 8.92
C PRO A 36 -9.56 -9.60 7.74
N VAL A 37 -9.32 -8.60 6.89
CA VAL A 37 -10.16 -8.23 5.74
C VAL A 37 -9.43 -8.42 4.41
N ASP A 38 -8.22 -8.98 4.41
CA ASP A 38 -7.44 -9.28 3.20
C ASP A 38 -7.22 -8.04 2.32
N CYS A 39 -7.01 -6.86 2.91
CA CYS A 39 -6.95 -5.58 2.19
C CYS A 39 -5.52 -5.11 1.84
N ILE A 40 -4.52 -5.99 1.92
CA ILE A 40 -3.11 -5.68 1.62
C ILE A 40 -2.72 -6.36 0.31
N TYR A 41 -2.51 -5.56 -0.72
CA TYR A 41 -2.32 -6.02 -2.10
C TYR A 41 -0.84 -6.02 -2.49
N GLU A 42 -0.44 -7.03 -3.26
CA GLU A 42 0.94 -7.19 -3.71
C GLU A 42 1.20 -6.45 -5.02
N GLY A 43 2.06 -5.44 -4.96
CA GLY A 43 2.62 -4.76 -6.12
C GLY A 43 3.82 -5.48 -6.74
N GLY A 44 4.49 -4.82 -7.68
CA GLY A 44 5.75 -5.28 -8.24
C GLY A 44 6.95 -5.03 -7.34
N ARG A 45 6.94 -3.94 -6.56
CA ARG A 45 8.04 -3.46 -5.73
C ARG A 45 7.70 -3.45 -4.24
N MET A 46 6.45 -3.21 -3.86
CA MET A 46 6.03 -3.15 -2.45
C MET A 46 4.58 -3.62 -2.28
N LEU A 47 4.11 -3.69 -1.03
CA LEU A 47 2.72 -3.94 -0.69
C LEU A 47 1.95 -2.62 -0.55
N TYR A 48 0.64 -2.64 -0.79
CA TYR A 48 -0.24 -1.47 -0.67
C TYR A 48 -1.51 -1.82 0.12
N ILE A 49 -1.90 -0.95 1.06
CA ILE A 49 -3.14 -1.09 1.83
C ILE A 49 -4.28 -0.38 1.10
N HIS A 50 -5.38 -1.09 0.86
CA HIS A 50 -6.55 -0.50 0.21
C HIS A 50 -7.30 0.44 1.15
N PRO A 51 -7.51 1.72 0.76
CA PRO A 51 -8.08 2.73 1.65
C PRO A 51 -9.53 2.45 2.07
N ASP A 52 -10.40 2.06 1.15
CA ASP A 52 -11.82 1.80 1.46
C ASP A 52 -12.09 0.42 2.09
N GLU A 53 -11.09 -0.47 2.12
CA GLU A 53 -11.24 -1.84 2.64
C GLU A 53 -10.59 -2.01 4.01
N CYS A 54 -9.63 -1.14 4.36
CA CYS A 54 -9.04 -1.10 5.68
C CYS A 54 -10.11 -0.81 6.74
N VAL A 55 -10.04 -1.53 7.87
CA VAL A 55 -10.98 -1.41 8.99
C VAL A 55 -10.26 -1.04 10.29
N ASP A 56 -9.07 -0.45 10.18
CA ASP A 56 -8.32 0.20 11.26
C ASP A 56 -8.00 -0.75 12.43
N CYS A 57 -7.79 -2.03 12.13
CA CYS A 57 -7.56 -3.04 13.15
C CYS A 57 -6.14 -2.99 13.76
N GLY A 58 -5.17 -2.40 13.05
CA GLY A 58 -3.79 -2.24 13.49
C GLY A 58 -2.95 -3.54 13.60
N ALA A 59 -3.47 -4.69 13.15
CA ALA A 59 -2.76 -5.97 13.29
C ALA A 59 -1.52 -6.09 12.40
N CYS A 60 -1.50 -5.39 11.26
CA CYS A 60 -0.40 -5.43 10.30
C CYS A 60 0.86 -4.66 10.74
N GLU A 61 0.69 -3.56 11.48
CA GLU A 61 1.79 -2.68 11.90
C GLU A 61 2.87 -3.40 12.73
N PRO A 62 2.55 -4.06 13.86
CA PRO A 62 3.57 -4.63 14.74
C PRO A 62 4.29 -5.86 14.18
N VAL A 63 3.80 -6.43 13.07
CA VAL A 63 4.41 -7.63 12.45
C VAL A 63 5.35 -7.29 11.30
N CYS A 64 5.41 -6.03 10.86
CA CYS A 64 6.34 -5.63 9.81
C CYS A 64 7.78 -5.59 10.36
N PRO A 65 8.72 -6.42 9.85
CA PRO A 65 10.06 -6.54 10.44
C PRO A 65 10.93 -5.29 10.26
N VAL A 66 10.56 -4.42 9.33
CA VAL A 66 11.28 -3.17 8.99
C VAL A 66 10.45 -1.92 9.30
N GLU A 67 9.40 -2.07 10.11
CA GLU A 67 8.56 -0.95 10.57
C GLU A 67 8.02 -0.08 9.41
N ALA A 68 7.68 -0.69 8.27
CA ALA A 68 7.25 0.04 7.07
C ALA A 68 5.79 0.54 7.14
N ILE A 69 5.02 0.16 8.16
CA ILE A 69 3.58 0.38 8.22
C ILE A 69 3.29 1.40 9.32
N TYR A 70 2.56 2.45 8.96
CA TYR A 70 2.23 3.57 9.85
C TYR A 70 0.73 3.81 9.88
N TYR A 71 0.19 4.22 11.03
CA TYR A 71 -1.10 4.91 11.05
C TYR A 71 -0.98 6.23 10.25
N GLU A 72 -2.05 6.66 9.60
CA GLU A 72 -2.01 7.75 8.61
C GLU A 72 -1.45 9.08 9.16
N ASP A 73 -1.75 9.38 10.42
CA ASP A 73 -1.26 10.58 11.12
C ASP A 73 0.20 10.46 11.58
N ASP A 74 0.75 9.24 11.59
CA ASP A 74 2.09 8.93 12.09
C ASP A 74 3.10 8.69 10.96
N VAL A 75 2.70 8.86 9.70
CA VAL A 75 3.60 8.73 8.54
C VAL A 75 4.69 9.81 8.62
N PRO A 76 5.99 9.44 8.65
CA PRO A 76 7.07 10.40 8.66
C PRO A 76 7.05 11.33 7.45
N ASP A 77 7.40 12.61 7.64
CA ASP A 77 7.37 13.64 6.58
C ASP A 77 8.11 13.22 5.30
N GLN A 78 9.24 12.49 5.43
CA GLN A 78 10.00 12.02 4.27
C GLN A 78 9.22 11.02 3.39
N TRP A 79 8.19 10.38 3.93
CA TRP A 79 7.38 9.37 3.27
C TRP A 79 5.92 9.78 3.11
N ALA A 80 5.58 11.07 3.31
CA ALA A 80 4.23 11.58 3.14
C ALA A 80 3.61 11.28 1.75
N ALA A 81 4.44 11.08 0.72
CA ALA A 81 3.98 10.68 -0.61
C ALA A 81 3.37 9.26 -0.65
N TYR A 82 3.72 8.39 0.29
CA TYR A 82 3.24 7.01 0.33
C TYR A 82 1.77 6.89 0.71
N THR A 83 1.21 7.84 1.44
CA THR A 83 -0.25 7.90 1.67
C THR A 83 -0.99 7.95 0.33
N LYS A 84 -0.54 8.82 -0.58
CA LYS A 84 -1.09 8.90 -1.94
C LYS A 84 -0.78 7.66 -2.76
N ALA A 85 0.42 7.08 -2.62
CA ALA A 85 0.79 5.85 -3.35
C ALA A 85 -0.13 4.67 -3.00
N ASN A 86 -0.46 4.48 -1.72
CA ASN A 86 -1.37 3.43 -1.27
C ASN A 86 -2.77 3.61 -1.86
N VAL A 87 -3.25 4.85 -2.06
CA VAL A 87 -4.53 5.11 -2.74
C VAL A 87 -4.43 4.90 -4.26
N ASP A 88 -3.42 5.48 -4.89
CA ASP A 88 -3.27 5.52 -6.34
C ASP A 88 -3.04 4.13 -6.97
N PHE A 89 -2.42 3.20 -6.23
CA PHE A 89 -2.24 1.82 -6.68
C PHE A 89 -3.57 1.17 -7.11
N PHE A 90 -4.67 1.57 -6.48
CA PHE A 90 -5.99 1.01 -6.76
C PHE A 90 -6.72 1.71 -7.90
N ASP A 91 -6.16 2.74 -8.54
CA ASP A 91 -6.92 3.59 -9.46
C ASP A 91 -7.62 2.79 -10.58
N GLU A 92 -6.92 1.81 -11.15
CA GLU A 92 -7.43 0.89 -12.16
C GLU A 92 -8.05 -0.39 -11.57
N LEU A 93 -7.58 -0.84 -10.39
CA LEU A 93 -8.02 -2.08 -9.76
C LEU A 93 -9.40 -1.95 -9.07
N GLY A 94 -9.78 -0.73 -8.68
CA GLY A 94 -10.99 -0.48 -7.90
C GLY A 94 -10.87 -1.00 -6.47
N SER A 95 -11.98 -1.47 -5.90
CA SER A 95 -12.05 -2.18 -4.61
C SER A 95 -12.45 -3.63 -4.86
N PRO A 96 -11.47 -4.54 -5.01
CA PRO A 96 -11.74 -5.96 -5.25
C PRO A 96 -12.46 -6.61 -4.08
N GLY A 97 -12.19 -6.22 -2.84
CA GLY A 97 -12.68 -6.86 -1.61
C GLY A 97 -11.92 -8.13 -1.25
N GLY A 98 -10.59 -8.08 -1.29
CA GLY A 98 -9.68 -9.17 -0.93
C GLY A 98 -8.51 -9.32 -1.92
N ALA A 99 -7.28 -9.26 -1.43
CA ALA A 99 -6.04 -9.40 -2.18
C ALA A 99 -5.77 -10.83 -2.66
N SER A 100 -6.17 -11.84 -1.87
CA SER A 100 -5.90 -13.26 -2.15
C SER A 100 -6.48 -13.73 -3.49
N LYS A 101 -7.57 -13.12 -3.97
CA LYS A 101 -8.19 -13.43 -5.28
C LYS A 101 -7.59 -12.65 -6.46
N VAL A 102 -6.87 -11.57 -6.20
CA VAL A 102 -6.23 -10.73 -7.22
C VAL A 102 -4.83 -11.25 -7.52
N GLY A 103 -4.09 -11.63 -6.47
CA GLY A 103 -2.67 -11.98 -6.58
C GLY A 103 -1.80 -10.75 -6.85
N LYS A 104 -0.61 -10.99 -7.39
CA LYS A 104 0.38 -9.94 -7.69
C LYS A 104 -0.08 -9.06 -8.86
N VAL A 105 0.02 -7.75 -8.68
CA VAL A 105 -0.25 -6.73 -9.70
C VAL A 105 1.02 -5.92 -9.93
N ASP A 106 1.69 -6.11 -11.07
CA ASP A 106 2.92 -5.38 -11.43
C ASP A 106 2.61 -3.94 -11.93
N MET A 107 1.95 -3.15 -11.08
CA MET A 107 1.52 -1.76 -11.37
C MET A 107 1.87 -0.79 -10.24
N ASP A 108 3.11 -0.85 -9.74
CA ASP A 108 3.58 0.11 -8.75
C ASP A 108 3.43 1.55 -9.23
N VAL A 109 3.22 2.44 -8.26
CA VAL A 109 3.03 3.87 -8.46
C VAL A 109 4.19 4.67 -7.86
N GLU A 110 4.24 5.96 -8.16
CA GLU A 110 5.24 6.85 -7.58
C GLU A 110 5.00 7.01 -6.07
N PRO A 111 6.06 7.03 -5.23
CA PRO A 111 7.47 7.02 -5.62
C PRO A 111 8.07 5.62 -5.87
N ALA A 112 7.46 4.54 -5.38
CA ALA A 112 8.02 3.19 -5.40
C ALA A 112 8.45 2.70 -6.80
N LYS A 113 7.70 3.07 -7.83
CA LYS A 113 7.99 2.73 -9.23
C LYS A 113 9.35 3.25 -9.72
N SER A 114 9.75 4.46 -9.32
CA SER A 114 10.92 5.15 -9.86
C SER A 114 12.17 5.05 -8.98
N LEU A 115 12.02 4.52 -7.76
CA LEU A 115 13.14 4.31 -6.86
C LEU A 115 14.19 3.36 -7.47
N PRO A 116 15.49 3.63 -7.25
CA PRO A 116 16.52 2.63 -7.52
C PRO A 116 16.24 1.34 -6.71
N PRO A 117 16.84 0.21 -7.06
CA PRO A 117 16.77 -1.00 -6.24
C PRO A 117 17.16 -0.68 -4.80
N GLN A 118 16.32 -1.09 -3.84
CA GLN A 118 16.59 -0.97 -2.41
C GLN A 118 17.25 -2.25 -1.89
N GLU A 119 18.23 -2.10 -1.01
CA GLU A 119 18.89 -3.21 -0.33
C GLU A 119 18.38 -3.29 1.11
N HIS A 120 18.17 -4.51 1.60
CA HIS A 120 17.76 -4.80 2.97
C HIS A 120 18.83 -5.67 3.60
N ASP A 121 19.33 -5.26 4.75
CA ASP A 121 20.32 -6.04 5.50
C ASP A 121 19.64 -7.32 6.03
N GLU A 122 20.24 -8.48 5.76
CA GLU A 122 19.78 -9.82 6.21
C GLU A 122 19.89 -10.03 7.74
#